data_AF-N9QQE6-F1
#
_entry.id   AF-N9QQE6-F1
#
_cell.length_a   1.000
_cell.length_b   1.000
_cell.length_c   1.000
_cell.angle_alpha   90.00
_cell.angle_beta   90.00
_cell.angle_gamma   90.00
#
_symmetry.space_group_name_H-M   'P 1'
#
loop_
_entity.id
_entity.type
_entity.pdbx_description
1 polymer ?
#
loop_
_entity_poly.entity_id
_entity_poly.type
_entity_poly.pdbx_seq_one_letter_code
_entity_poly.pdbx_strand_id
1 'polypeptide(L)'
;MSNQTDHTIVRLRVPPELKQKIEDSAEKNNRSQSAEMVARLEQSFEPEVKVSETLEFELMKRSYLDQAQQVKELKEMVEKLIKQLIDHPV
;
A
#
# COMPACT_ATOMS: atom_id res chain seq x y z
N MET A 1 11.25 -40.24 11.60
CA MET A 1 12.36 -39.66 10.80
C MET A 1 11.71 -38.71 9.81
N SER A 2 11.77 -37.40 10.07
CA SER A 2 11.04 -36.40 9.27
C SER A 2 11.78 -36.12 7.97
N ASN A 3 11.09 -36.27 6.83
CA ASN A 3 11.63 -36.03 5.49
C ASN A 3 11.94 -34.55 5.30
N GLN A 4 13.21 -34.19 5.37
CA GLN A 4 13.74 -32.89 4.98
C GLN A 4 14.16 -32.95 3.50
N THR A 5 13.20 -33.14 2.58
CA THR A 5 13.50 -33.41 1.15
C THR A 5 12.53 -32.77 0.16
N ASP A 6 12.19 -31.48 0.32
CA ASP A 6 11.37 -30.75 -0.68
C ASP A 6 11.95 -29.39 -1.10
N HIS A 7 13.27 -29.24 -1.05
CA HIS A 7 13.93 -28.04 -1.54
C HIS A 7 14.93 -28.38 -2.63
N THR A 8 14.67 -27.88 -3.85
CA THR A 8 15.61 -27.97 -4.98
C THR A 8 16.64 -26.86 -4.87
N ILE A 9 17.94 -27.21 -4.94
CA ILE A 9 19.03 -26.23 -4.91
C ILE A 9 19.21 -25.63 -6.31
N VAL A 10 18.96 -24.33 -6.43
CA VAL A 10 19.20 -23.57 -7.67
C VAL A 10 20.52 -22.80 -7.55
N ARG A 11 21.48 -23.08 -8.44
CA ARG A 11 22.76 -22.36 -8.51
C ARG A 11 22.65 -21.18 -9.47
N LEU A 12 22.52 -19.97 -8.92
CA LEU A 12 22.40 -18.72 -9.68
C LEU A 12 23.77 -18.06 -9.86
N ARG A 13 24.05 -17.53 -11.05
CA ARG A 13 25.17 -16.61 -11.27
C ARG A 13 24.68 -15.19 -11.03
N VAL A 14 25.18 -14.55 -9.98
CA VAL A 14 24.74 -13.23 -9.54
C VAL A 14 25.90 -12.24 -9.73
N PRO A 15 25.71 -11.10 -10.44
CA PRO A 15 26.71 -10.05 -10.50
C PRO A 15 27.08 -9.54 -9.10
N PRO A 16 28.33 -9.09 -8.87
CA PRO A 16 28.79 -8.66 -7.55
C PRO A 16 27.96 -7.50 -6.98
N GLU A 17 27.54 -6.54 -7.82
CA GLU A 17 26.68 -5.42 -7.41
C GLU A 17 25.31 -5.90 -6.93
N LEU A 18 24.73 -6.91 -7.58
CA LEU A 18 23.44 -7.46 -7.20
C LEU A 18 23.55 -8.28 -5.90
N LYS A 19 24.65 -9.00 -5.70
CA LYS A 19 24.93 -9.69 -4.44
C LYS A 19 24.96 -8.72 -3.26
N GLN A 20 25.63 -7.57 -3.42
CA GLN A 20 25.68 -6.54 -2.38
C GLN A 20 24.28 -6.02 -2.03
N LYS A 21 23.44 -5.75 -3.03
CA LYS A 21 22.06 -5.31 -2.81
C LYS A 21 21.22 -6.34 -2.05
N ILE A 22 21.43 -7.63 -2.31
CA ILE A 22 20.76 -8.72 -1.59
C ILE A 22 21.25 -8.80 -0.15
N GLU A 23 22.56 -8.64 0.08
CA GLU A 23 23.16 -8.58 1.41
C GLU A 23 22.57 -7.45 2.27
N ASP A 24 22.60 -6.22 1.76
CA ASP A 24 22.08 -5.05 2.46
C ASP A 24 20.57 -5.18 2.75
N SER A 25 19.82 -5.76 1.80
CA SER A 25 18.37 -5.98 1.97
C SER A 25 18.08 -7.07 3.00
N ALA A 26 18.85 -8.16 2.98
CA ALA A 26 18.70 -9.27 3.91
C ALA A 26 18.98 -8.81 5.36
N GLU A 27 20.00 -7.99 5.56
CA GLU A 27 20.32 -7.40 6.87
C GLU A 27 19.19 -6.49 7.36
N LYS A 28 18.70 -5.58 6.53
CA LYS A 28 17.56 -4.70 6.86
C LYS A 28 16.29 -5.47 7.22
N ASN A 29 16.05 -6.59 6.54
CA ASN A 29 14.89 -7.44 6.76
C ASN A 29 15.11 -8.53 7.83
N ASN A 30 16.25 -8.51 8.54
CA ASN A 30 16.62 -9.50 9.56
C ASN A 30 16.48 -10.95 9.09
N ARG A 31 16.90 -11.25 7.85
CA ARG A 31 16.81 -12.59 7.25
C ARG A 31 18.10 -12.99 6.54
N SER A 32 18.24 -14.28 6.23
CA SER A 32 19.40 -14.75 5.45
C SER A 32 19.31 -14.29 3.99
N GLN A 33 20.45 -14.20 3.31
CA GLN A 33 20.50 -13.87 1.88
C GLN A 33 19.63 -14.83 1.04
N SER A 34 19.65 -16.13 1.35
CA SER A 34 18.81 -17.12 0.69
C SER A 34 17.33 -16.88 0.91
N ALA A 35 16.92 -16.54 2.15
CA ALA A 35 15.54 -16.21 2.46
C ALA A 35 15.09 -14.91 1.75
N GLU A 36 15.97 -13.92 1.63
CA GLU A 36 15.72 -12.70 0.85
C GLU A 36 15.50 -13.00 -0.63
N MET A 37 16.35 -13.84 -1.23
CA MET A 37 16.19 -14.25 -2.63
C MET A 37 14.89 -15.00 -2.87
N VAL A 38 14.55 -15.97 -2.02
CA VAL A 38 13.31 -16.75 -2.14
C VAL A 38 12.10 -15.82 -2.04
N ALA A 39 12.03 -14.96 -1.02
CA ALA A 39 10.89 -14.07 -0.85
C ALA A 39 10.70 -13.09 -2.02
N ARG A 40 11.80 -12.56 -2.59
CA ARG A 40 11.71 -11.69 -3.78
C ARG A 40 11.25 -12.46 -5.01
N LEU A 41 11.70 -13.70 -5.18
CA LEU A 41 11.25 -14.56 -6.27
C LEU A 41 9.76 -14.88 -6.11
N GLU A 42 9.32 -15.29 -4.93
CA GLU A 42 7.90 -15.53 -4.61
C GLU A 42 7.05 -14.30 -4.91
N GLN A 43 7.47 -13.13 -4.42
CA GLN A 43 6.80 -11.85 -4.69
C GLN A 43 6.71 -11.53 -6.20
N SER A 44 7.70 -11.94 -7.00
CA SER A 44 7.65 -11.71 -8.46
C SER A 44 6.62 -12.56 -9.19
N PHE A 45 6.13 -13.63 -8.55
CA PHE A 45 5.04 -14.47 -9.07
C PHE A 45 3.67 -14.13 -8.45
N GLU A 46 3.62 -13.28 -7.44
CA GLU A 46 2.35 -12.80 -6.90
C GLU A 46 1.64 -11.95 -7.98
N PRO A 47 0.32 -12.11 -8.15
CA PRO A 47 -0.43 -11.27 -9.05
C PRO A 47 -0.29 -9.81 -8.61
N GLU A 48 -0.06 -8.92 -9.57
CA GLU A 48 0.04 -7.49 -9.30
C GLU A 48 -1.31 -7.00 -8.77
N VAL A 49 -1.41 -6.82 -7.44
CA VAL A 49 -2.62 -6.29 -6.81
C VAL A 49 -2.70 -4.81 -7.17
N LYS A 50 -3.46 -4.51 -8.21
CA LYS A 50 -3.83 -3.13 -8.52
C LYS A 50 -4.78 -2.63 -7.46
N VAL A 51 -4.24 -1.96 -6.45
CA VAL A 51 -5.01 -1.39 -5.33
C VAL A 51 -6.20 -0.55 -5.83
N SER A 52 -6.06 0.14 -6.96
CA SER A 52 -7.12 0.92 -7.61
C SER A 52 -8.33 0.11 -8.07
N GLU A 53 -8.19 -1.22 -8.21
CA GLU A 53 -9.22 -2.15 -8.66
C GLU A 53 -9.80 -2.98 -7.49
N THR A 54 -9.38 -2.71 -6.26
CA THR A 54 -9.92 -3.38 -5.07
C THR A 54 -11.25 -2.77 -4.63
N LEU A 55 -12.14 -3.61 -4.08
CA LEU A 55 -13.44 -3.17 -3.55
C LEU A 55 -13.25 -2.15 -2.42
N GLU A 56 -12.27 -2.38 -1.54
CA GLU A 56 -11.92 -1.50 -0.43
C GLU A 56 -11.55 -0.10 -0.93
N PHE A 57 -10.76 0.00 -2.01
CA PHE A 57 -10.40 1.27 -2.60
C PHE A 57 -11.60 1.98 -3.22
N GLU A 58 -12.50 1.27 -3.89
CA GLU A 58 -13.71 1.84 -4.47
C GLU A 58 -14.65 2.40 -3.38
N LEU A 59 -14.84 1.64 -2.29
CA LEU A 59 -15.63 2.09 -1.14
C LEU A 59 -14.99 3.31 -0.46
N MET A 60 -13.67 3.30 -0.25
CA MET A 60 -12.94 4.43 0.30
C MET A 60 -13.09 5.68 -0.57
N LYS A 61 -12.92 5.54 -1.90
CA LYS A 61 -13.08 6.63 -2.87
C LYS A 61 -14.50 7.20 -2.80
N ARG A 62 -15.52 6.35 -2.74
CA ARG A 62 -16.91 6.79 -2.62
C ARG A 62 -17.15 7.57 -1.34
N SER A 63 -16.68 7.05 -0.20
CA SER A 63 -16.78 7.75 1.08
C SER A 63 -16.08 9.11 1.06
N TYR A 64 -14.89 9.18 0.46
CA TYR A 64 -14.16 10.45 0.30
C TYR A 64 -14.94 11.48 -0.53
N LEU A 65 -15.54 11.06 -1.65
CA LEU A 65 -16.35 11.93 -2.49
C LEU A 65 -17.60 12.42 -1.75
N ASP A 66 -18.27 11.53 -1.01
CA ASP A 66 -19.44 11.88 -0.21
C ASP A 66 -19.08 12.89 0.90
N GLN A 67 -17.94 12.71 1.58
CA GLN A 67 -17.44 13.66 2.58
C GLN A 67 -17.12 15.01 1.96
N ALA A 68 -16.45 15.05 0.80
CA ALA A 68 -16.14 16.29 0.11
C ALA A 68 -17.40 17.08 -0.26
N GLN A 69 -18.47 16.37 -0.66
CA GLN A 69 -19.76 16.96 -0.95
C GLN A 69 -20.43 17.50 0.33
N GLN A 70 -20.44 16.74 1.42
CA GLN A 70 -20.99 17.19 2.71
C GLN A 70 -20.26 18.43 3.24
N VAL A 71 -18.93 18.50 3.10
CA VAL A 71 -18.14 19.66 3.51
C VAL A 71 -18.50 20.90 2.69
N LYS A 72 -18.73 20.73 1.38
CA LYS A 72 -19.17 21.81 0.50
C LYS A 72 -20.55 22.33 0.91
N GLU A 73 -21.51 21.43 1.15
CA GLU A 73 -22.86 21.78 1.58
C GLU A 73 -22.87 22.47 2.94
N LEU A 74 -22.06 21.98 3.89
CA LEU A 74 -21.90 22.61 5.20
C LEU A 74 -21.34 24.03 5.06
N LYS A 75 -20.33 24.23 4.19
CA LYS A 75 -19.79 25.55 3.92
C LYS A 75 -20.86 26.50 3.39
N GLU A 76 -21.64 26.08 2.41
CA GLU A 76 -22.73 26.88 1.84
C GLU A 76 -23.81 27.21 2.88
N MET A 77 -24.12 26.27 3.77
CA MET A 77 -25.07 26.48 4.86
C MET A 77 -24.56 27.51 5.87
N VAL A 78 -23.28 27.41 6.27
CA VAL A 78 -22.63 28.38 7.17
C VAL A 78 -22.62 29.78 6.54
N GLU A 79 -22.31 29.91 5.25
CA GLU A 79 -22.34 31.19 4.54
C GLU A 79 -23.74 31.82 4.54
N LYS A 80 -24.79 31.01 4.36
CA LYS A 80 -26.19 31.48 4.43
C LYS A 80 -26.56 31.97 5.82
N LEU A 81 -26.19 31.24 6.87
CA LEU A 81 -26.46 31.62 8.26
C LEU A 81 -25.77 32.93 8.64
N ILE A 82 -24.52 33.13 8.21
CA ILE A 82 -23.79 34.38 8.43
C ILE A 82 -24.52 35.55 7.77
N LYS A 83 -25.02 35.40 6.54
CA LYS A 83 -25.80 36.46 5.87
C LYS A 83 -27.07 36.80 6.63
N GLN A 84 -27.82 35.80 7.11
CA GLN A 84 -29.04 36.02 7.89
C GLN A 84 -28.80 36.77 9.19
N LEU A 85 -27.67 36.52 9.86
CA LEU A 85 -27.26 37.26 11.07
C LEU A 85 -26.85 38.71 10.78
N ILE A 86 -26.33 39.00 9.59
CA ILE A 86 -25.91 40.36 9.18
C ILE A 86 -27.12 41.19 8.71
N ASP A 87 -28.07 40.58 8.00
CA ASP A 87 -29.22 41.29 7.39
C ASP A 87 -30.37 41.58 8.39
N HIS A 88 -30.37 40.93 9.57
CA HIS A 88 -31.28 41.21 10.68
C HIS A 88 -30.49 41.47 11.98
N PRO A 89 -29.93 42.69 12.15
CA PRO A 89 -29.33 43.07 13.42
C PRO A 89 -30.43 43.19 14.47
N VAL A 90 -30.21 42.56 15.63
CA VAL A 90 -31.02 42.75 16.86
C VAL A 90 -30.89 44.20 17.33
#